data_AF-A0A227J8E4-F1
#
_entry.id   AF-A0A227J8E4-F1
#
_cell.length_a   1.000
_cell.length_b   1.000
_cell.length_c   1.000
_cell.angle_alpha   90.00
_cell.angle_beta   90.00
_cell.angle_gamma   90.00
#
_symmetry.space_group_name_H-M   'P 1'
#
loop_
_entity.id
_entity.type
_entity.pdbx_description
1 polymer ?
#
loop_
_entity_poly.entity_id
_entity_poly.type
_entity_poly.pdbx_seq_one_letter_code
_entity_poly.pdbx_strand_id
1 'polypeptide(L)'
;HYFLKLSCKKLGKTLPNVDSSYLALLRGYPWPGNIRELRNIAELYAIGIVKLTGKERIYSQNEIQLPLDDLVDDFEKQLIEDALFLHSGRITDAANHLQIPRKKLYLRMKKHGIEKGNYKSR
;
A
#
# COMPACT_ATOMS: atom_id res chain seq x y z
N HIS A 1 -10.44 -15.42 5.90
CA HIS A 1 -10.50 -14.42 7.00
C HIS A 1 -9.54 -14.66 8.17
N TYR A 2 -8.79 -15.77 8.26
CA TYR A 2 -7.93 -16.08 9.41
C TYR A 2 -6.87 -15.00 9.72
N PHE A 3 -6.04 -14.63 8.73
CA PHE A 3 -4.98 -13.64 8.91
C PHE A 3 -5.52 -12.24 9.22
N LEU A 4 -6.60 -11.83 8.55
CA LEU A 4 -7.28 -10.56 8.80
C LEU A 4 -7.71 -10.44 10.28
N LYS A 5 -8.31 -11.50 10.83
CA LYS A 5 -8.75 -11.54 12.22
C LYS A 5 -7.56 -11.46 13.19
N LEU A 6 -6.45 -12.13 12.88
CA LEU A 6 -5.21 -12.05 13.64
C LEU A 6 -4.62 -10.63 13.62
N SER A 7 -4.57 -9.99 12.46
CA SER A 7 -4.04 -8.65 12.28
C SER A 7 -4.89 -7.60 13.01
N CYS A 8 -6.22 -7.66 12.86
CA CYS A 8 -7.13 -6.79 13.59
C CYS A 8 -7.02 -6.98 15.12
N LYS A 9 -6.88 -8.23 15.59
CA LYS A 9 -6.67 -8.53 17.02
C LYS A 9 -5.37 -7.93 17.56
N LYS A 10 -4.27 -8.03 16.79
CA LYS A 10 -2.97 -7.42 17.15
C LYS A 10 -3.04 -5.89 17.18
N LEU A 11 -3.78 -5.29 16.26
CA LEU A 11 -3.92 -3.84 16.12
C LEU A 11 -5.02 -3.24 17.00
N GLY A 12 -5.78 -4.06 17.75
CA GLY A 12 -6.93 -3.61 18.54
C GLY A 12 -8.07 -3.03 17.71
N LYS A 13 -8.14 -3.36 16.42
CA LYS A 13 -9.14 -2.83 15.47
C LYS A 13 -10.32 -3.79 15.31
N THR A 14 -11.50 -3.24 15.01
CA THR A 14 -12.68 -4.02 14.61
C THR A 14 -12.43 -4.68 13.27
N LEU A 15 -12.99 -5.88 13.08
CA LEU A 15 -12.87 -6.60 11.81
C LEU A 15 -13.60 -5.81 10.71
N PRO A 16 -12.89 -5.32 9.67
CA PRO A 16 -13.53 -4.65 8.55
C PRO A 16 -14.35 -5.66 7.72
N ASN A 17 -15.48 -5.20 7.17
CA ASN A 17 -16.25 -6.00 6.22
C ASN A 17 -15.51 -6.02 4.88
N VAL A 18 -15.19 -7.23 4.40
CA VAL A 18 -14.43 -7.41 3.16
C VAL A 18 -15.41 -7.61 2.03
N ASP A 19 -15.29 -6.82 0.95
CA ASP A 19 -16.15 -6.99 -0.20
C ASP A 19 -15.93 -8.36 -0.89
N SER A 20 -17.04 -8.98 -1.28
CA SER A 20 -17.09 -10.24 -2.00
C SER A 20 -16.31 -10.22 -3.31
N SER A 21 -16.28 -9.07 -4.00
CA SER A 21 -15.50 -8.83 -5.22
C SER A 21 -13.99 -8.99 -4.98
N TYR A 22 -13.49 -8.45 -3.86
CA TYR A 22 -12.09 -8.54 -3.45
C TYR A 22 -11.70 -9.97 -3.02
N LEU A 23 -12.62 -10.68 -2.35
CA LEU A 23 -12.40 -12.09 -2.03
C LEU A 23 -12.29 -12.96 -3.30
N ALA A 24 -13.04 -12.64 -4.36
CA ALA A 24 -12.93 -13.33 -5.63
C ALA A 24 -11.56 -13.10 -6.31
N LEU A 25 -11.06 -11.86 -6.28
CA LEU A 25 -9.71 -11.54 -6.78
C LEU A 25 -8.62 -12.30 -6.02
N LEU A 26 -8.69 -12.33 -4.69
CA LEU A 26 -7.75 -13.08 -3.85
C LEU A 26 -7.76 -14.58 -4.17
N ARG A 27 -8.92 -15.18 -4.48
CA ARG A 27 -9.01 -16.60 -4.84
C ARG A 27 -8.45 -16.89 -6.22
N GLY A 28 -8.55 -15.96 -7.17
CA GLY A 28 -8.03 -16.12 -8.53
C GLY A 28 -6.52 -15.89 -8.66
N TYR A 29 -5.86 -15.45 -7.60
CA TYR A 29 -4.44 -15.13 -7.63
C TYR A 29 -3.56 -16.38 -7.44
N PRO A 30 -2.42 -16.51 -8.16
CA PRO A 30 -1.54 -17.68 -8.08
C PRO A 30 -0.67 -17.75 -6.81
N TRP A 31 -0.59 -16.69 -6.01
CA TRP A 31 0.14 -16.64 -4.73
C TRP A 31 1.61 -17.14 -4.82
N PRO A 32 2.48 -16.48 -5.61
CA PRO A 32 3.89 -16.89 -5.75
C PRO A 32 4.64 -16.91 -4.40
N GLY A 33 4.32 -16.00 -3.47
CA GLY A 33 4.86 -15.98 -2.11
C GLY A 33 4.06 -16.80 -1.09
N ASN A 34 3.14 -17.65 -1.55
CA ASN A 34 2.29 -18.53 -0.75
C ASN A 34 1.58 -17.78 0.40
N ILE A 35 1.56 -18.39 1.59
CA ILE A 35 0.86 -17.92 2.79
C ILE A 35 1.48 -16.61 3.33
N ARG A 36 2.75 -16.32 3.02
CA ARG A 36 3.45 -15.12 3.49
C ARG A 36 2.88 -13.85 2.86
N GLU A 37 2.59 -13.87 1.56
CA GLU A 37 1.93 -12.77 0.85
C GLU A 37 0.50 -12.55 1.34
N LEU A 38 -0.27 -13.62 1.49
CA LEU A 38 -1.65 -13.54 2.00
C LEU A 38 -1.70 -12.91 3.40
N ARG A 39 -0.72 -13.23 4.26
CA ARG A 39 -0.60 -12.61 5.59
C ARG A 39 -0.27 -11.13 5.47
N ASN A 40 0.67 -10.75 4.61
CA ASN A 40 1.08 -9.35 4.42
C ASN A 40 -0.09 -8.49 3.93
N ILE A 41 -0.83 -8.97 2.93
CA ILE A 41 -2.03 -8.29 2.42
C ILE A 41 -3.07 -8.14 3.53
N ALA A 42 -3.32 -9.19 4.32
CA ALA A 42 -4.26 -9.12 5.43
C ALA A 42 -3.81 -8.17 6.56
N GLU A 43 -2.49 -8.05 6.83
CA GLU A 43 -1.92 -7.07 7.76
C GLU A 43 -2.10 -5.64 7.25
N LEU A 44 -1.74 -5.36 6.00
CA LEU A 44 -1.91 -4.04 5.38
C LEU A 44 -3.39 -3.63 5.27
N TYR A 45 -4.26 -4.58 4.98
CA TYR A 45 -5.72 -4.37 4.95
C TYR A 45 -6.26 -4.02 6.34
N ALA A 46 -5.81 -4.70 7.39
CA ALA A 46 -6.20 -4.37 8.77
C ALA A 46 -5.70 -2.99 9.23
N ILE A 47 -4.56 -2.53 8.69
CA ILE A 47 -4.03 -1.18 8.97
C ILE A 47 -4.85 -0.11 8.22
N GLY A 48 -5.45 -0.44 7.08
CA GLY A 48 -6.20 0.48 6.22
C GLY A 48 -5.35 1.11 5.11
N ILE A 49 -4.18 0.51 4.82
CA ILE A 49 -3.26 0.94 3.77
C ILE A 49 -3.69 0.38 2.41
N VAL A 50 -4.18 -0.87 2.38
CA VAL A 50 -4.75 -1.45 1.15
C VAL A 50 -6.17 -0.94 1.00
N LYS A 51 -6.39 -0.07 -0.01
CA LYS A 51 -7.73 0.28 -0.45
C LYS A 51 -8.38 -0.90 -1.16
N LEU A 52 -9.68 -1.09 -0.93
CA LEU A 52 -10.60 -1.91 -1.73
C LEU A 52 -10.76 -1.46 -3.20
N THR A 53 -9.79 -0.73 -3.74
CA THR A 53 -9.72 -0.50 -5.18
C THR A 53 -8.96 -1.69 -5.74
N GLY A 54 -9.58 -2.56 -6.55
CA GLY A 54 -8.98 -3.73 -7.19
C GLY A 54 -7.79 -3.43 -8.12
N LYS A 55 -6.79 -2.74 -7.59
CA LYS A 55 -5.52 -2.27 -8.15
C LYS A 55 -4.41 -2.63 -7.18
N GLU A 56 -4.48 -3.80 -6.54
CA GLU A 56 -3.23 -4.45 -6.16
C GLU A 56 -2.51 -4.72 -7.49
N ARG A 57 -1.33 -4.10 -7.69
CA ARG A 57 -0.51 -4.37 -8.87
C ARG A 57 -0.13 -5.84 -8.80
N ILE A 58 -0.84 -6.64 -9.56
CA ILE A 58 -0.46 -7.97 -9.96
C ILE A 58 0.78 -7.76 -10.83
N TYR A 59 1.97 -7.86 -10.22
CA TYR A 59 3.21 -7.78 -10.99
C TYR A 59 3.15 -8.89 -12.05
N SER A 60 2.97 -8.49 -13.31
CA SER A 60 3.00 -9.45 -14.42
C SER A 60 4.41 -10.04 -14.51
N GLN A 61 4.57 -11.23 -15.09
CA GLN A 61 5.90 -11.85 -15.26
C GLN A 61 6.92 -10.91 -15.94
N ASN A 62 6.43 -9.95 -16.74
CA ASN A 62 7.24 -8.89 -17.35
C ASN A 62 7.74 -7.83 -16.35
N GLU A 63 7.01 -7.54 -15.27
CA GLU A 63 7.46 -6.60 -14.24
C GLU A 63 8.53 -7.22 -13.32
N ILE A 64 8.52 -8.55 -13.14
CA ILE A 64 9.55 -9.29 -12.39
C ILE A 64 10.91 -9.26 -13.12
N GLN A 65 10.92 -8.95 -14.42
CA GLN A 65 12.16 -8.80 -15.21
C GLN A 65 12.80 -7.42 -15.09
N LEU A 66 12.18 -6.47 -14.37
CA LEU A 66 12.82 -5.18 -14.13
C LEU A 66 14.00 -5.33 -13.15
N PRO A 67 15.05 -4.51 -13.31
CA PRO A 67 16.10 -4.37 -12.32
C PRO A 67 15.54 -4.10 -10.92
N LEU A 68 16.20 -4.63 -9.89
CA LEU A 68 15.79 -4.47 -8.50
C LEU A 68 15.59 -3.00 -8.10
N ASP A 69 16.45 -2.11 -8.59
CA ASP A 69 16.38 -0.69 -8.30
C ASP A 69 15.06 -0.06 -8.79
N ASP A 70 14.58 -0.47 -9.96
CA ASP A 70 13.33 0.03 -10.54
C ASP A 70 12.11 -0.49 -9.75
N LEU A 71 12.14 -1.75 -9.32
CA LEU A 71 11.10 -2.34 -8.47
C LEU A 71 11.00 -1.65 -7.11
N VAL A 72 12.16 -1.36 -6.50
CA VAL A 72 12.22 -0.64 -5.22
C VAL A 72 11.75 0.81 -5.38
N ASP A 73 12.10 1.46 -6.48
CA ASP A 73 11.67 2.82 -6.79
C ASP A 73 10.15 2.89 -7.00
N ASP A 74 9.56 1.95 -7.73
CA ASP A 74 8.11 1.87 -7.93
C ASP A 74 7.37 1.61 -6.63
N PHE A 75 7.89 0.73 -5.78
CA PHE A 75 7.31 0.46 -4.47
C PHE A 75 7.42 1.69 -3.56
N GLU A 76 8.56 2.38 -3.57
CA GLU A 76 8.75 3.62 -2.81
C GLU A 76 7.76 4.70 -3.27
N LYS A 77 7.60 4.88 -4.58
CA LYS A 77 6.64 5.81 -5.16
C LYS A 77 5.23 5.54 -4.64
N GLN A 78 4.79 4.29 -4.70
CA GLN A 78 3.45 3.90 -4.28
C GLN A 78 3.22 4.16 -2.78
N LEU A 79 4.19 3.83 -1.93
CA LEU A 79 4.12 4.08 -0.49
C LEU A 79 3.94 5.56 -0.16
N ILE A 80 4.61 6.43 -0.93
CA ILE A 80 4.49 7.89 -0.81
C ILE A 80 3.10 8.36 -1.27
N GLU A 81 2.58 7.84 -2.37
CA GLU A 81 1.24 8.17 -2.88
C GLU A 81 0.14 7.77 -1.88
N ASP A 82 0.24 6.57 -1.30
CA ASP A 82 -0.72 6.07 -0.31
C ASP A 82 -0.70 6.93 0.96
N ALA A 83 0.48 7.27 1.47
CA ALA A 83 0.61 8.14 2.64
C ALA A 83 0.06 9.56 2.36
N LEU A 84 0.33 10.11 1.18
CA LEU A 84 -0.20 11.42 0.79
C LEU A 84 -1.72 11.40 0.64
N PHE A 85 -2.28 10.33 0.07
CA PHE A 85 -3.71 10.16 -0.04
C PHE A 85 -4.37 10.06 1.34
N LEU A 86 -3.85 9.23 2.23
CA LEU A 86 -4.40 9.01 3.57
C LEU A 86 -4.43 10.30 4.40
N HIS A 87 -3.43 11.15 4.21
CA HIS A 87 -3.31 12.43 4.89
C HIS A 87 -3.80 13.63 4.06
N SER A 88 -4.57 13.42 2.98
CA SER A 88 -5.17 14.49 2.15
C SER A 88 -4.16 15.54 1.68
N GLY A 89 -2.95 15.10 1.30
CA GLY A 89 -1.86 15.97 0.84
C GLY A 89 -1.14 16.73 1.96
N ARG A 90 -1.39 16.42 3.24
CA ARG A 90 -0.62 16.98 4.37
C ARG A 90 0.74 16.29 4.49
N ILE A 91 1.75 16.96 3.93
CA ILE A 91 3.12 16.46 3.84
C ILE A 91 3.73 16.20 5.23
N THR A 92 3.39 16.99 6.25
CA THR A 92 3.88 16.77 7.62
C THR A 92 3.39 15.44 8.17
N ASP A 93 2.10 15.16 8.00
CA ASP A 93 1.46 13.99 8.58
C ASP A 93 1.90 12.74 7.80
N ALA A 94 2.00 12.83 6.48
CA ALA A 94 2.57 11.78 5.64
C ALA A 94 4.05 11.47 5.97
N ALA A 95 4.87 12.50 6.20
CA ALA A 95 6.27 12.32 6.60
C ALA A 95 6.39 11.65 7.97
N ASN A 96 5.55 12.04 8.93
CA ASN A 96 5.49 11.42 10.26
C ASN A 96 5.03 9.97 10.18
N HIS A 97 4.02 9.67 9.35
CA HIS A 97 3.53 8.32 9.12
C HIS A 97 4.60 7.40 8.50
N LEU A 98 5.35 7.92 7.53
CA LEU A 98 6.47 7.22 6.90
C LEU A 98 7.75 7.24 7.75
N GLN A 99 7.74 7.88 8.92
CA GLN A 99 8.88 8.05 9.82
C GLN A 99 10.14 8.60 9.15
N ILE A 100 9.97 9.54 8.21
CA ILE A 100 11.09 10.21 7.55
C ILE A 100 11.04 11.72 7.72
N PRO A 101 12.20 12.40 7.73
CA PRO A 101 12.22 13.85 7.75
C PRO A 101 11.49 14.44 6.55
N ARG A 102 10.75 15.53 6.77
CA ARG A 102 9.98 16.21 5.72
C ARG A 102 10.82 16.57 4.48
N LYS A 103 12.07 17.00 4.68
CA LYS A 103 13.00 17.29 3.57
C LYS A 103 13.30 16.06 2.71
N LYS A 104 13.43 14.88 3.34
CA LYS A 104 13.69 13.61 2.66
C LYS A 104 12.47 13.17 1.84
N LEU A 105 11.26 13.33 2.40
CA LEU A 105 10.02 13.08 1.67
C LEU A 105 9.90 13.97 0.43
N TYR A 106 10.20 15.27 0.54
CA TYR A 106 10.22 16.18 -0.62
C TYR A 106 11.19 15.75 -1.71
N LEU A 107 12.38 15.27 -1.35
CA LEU A 107 13.37 14.81 -2.32
C LEU A 107 12.88 13.56 -3.07
N ARG A 108 12.28 12.61 -2.34
CA ARG A 108 11.69 11.39 -2.92
C ARG A 108 10.47 11.70 -3.80
N MET A 109 9.60 12.62 -3.38
CA MET A 109 8.50 13.11 -4.22
C MET A 109 8.99 13.72 -5.53
N LYS A 110 10.06 14.52 -5.49
CA LYS A 110 10.66 15.11 -6.69
C LYS A 110 11.28 14.05 -7.60
N LYS A 111 11.95 13.04 -7.03
CA LYS A 111 12.51 11.90 -7.78
C LYS A 111 11.40 11.18 -8.58
N HIS A 112 10.25 10.97 -7.94
CA HIS A 112 9.14 10.19 -8.50
C HIS A 112 8.08 11.03 -9.26
N GLY A 113 8.29 12.33 -9.41
CA GLY A 113 7.36 13.24 -10.09
C GLY A 113 6.02 13.43 -9.36
N ILE A 114 5.98 13.23 -8.04
CA ILE A 114 4.76 13.30 -7.24
C ILE A 114 4.52 14.74 -6.80
N GLU A 115 3.40 15.32 -7.24
CA GLU A 115 2.99 16.66 -6.83
C GLU A 115 1.95 16.64 -5.71
N LYS A 116 2.16 17.49 -4.70
CA LYS A 116 1.23 17.67 -3.57
C LYS A 116 -0.18 18.13 -3.99
N GLY A 117 -0.32 18.75 -5.16
CA GLY A 117 -1.58 19.31 -5.65
C GLY A 117 -2.62 18.24 -5.98
N ASN A 118 -2.15 17.07 -6.42
CA ASN A 118 -3.00 15.98 -6.90
C ASN A 118 -3.71 15.22 -5.77
N TYR A 119 -3.24 15.38 -4.53
CA TYR A 119 -3.71 14.63 -3.36
C TYR A 119 -4.43 15.49 -2.31
N LYS A 120 -4.58 16.79 -2.57
CA LYS A 120 -5.44 17.64 -1.76
C LYS A 120 -6.89 17.36 -2.11
N SER A 121 -7.70 16.95 -1.12
CA SER A 121 -9.15 17.00 -1.28
C SER A 121 -9.54 18.46 -1.54
N ARG A 122 -10.37 18.67 -2.58
CA ARG A 122 -11.19 19.89 -2.70
C ARG A 122 -12.02 20.07 -1.44
#